data_AF-A0A9W4AI77-F1
#
_entry.id   AF-A0A9W4AI77-F1
#
_cell.length_a   1.000
_cell.length_b   1.000
_cell.length_c   1.000
_cell.angle_alpha   90.00
_cell.angle_beta   90.00
_cell.angle_gamma   90.00
#
_symmetry.space_group_name_H-M   'P 1'
#
loop_
_entity.id
_entity.type
_entity.pdbx_description
1 polymer ?
#
loop_
_entity_poly.entity_id
_entity_poly.type
_entity_poly.pdbx_seq_one_letter_code
_entity_poly.pdbx_strand_id
1 'polypeptide(L)'
;MLEDQNKVNRPILTDDTKERIQRSLQQSLEYNEEVFLSYYRKGYLHHQYITVTSIDPGNKLIHCLDAFNTHTQLKFDELIDIK
;
A
#
# COMPACT_ATOMS: atom_id res chain seq x y z
N MET A 1 -10.25 -11.25 -29.85
CA MET A 1 -10.67 -11.17 -28.44
C MET A 1 -9.47 -11.59 -27.61
N LEU A 2 -8.79 -10.64 -26.98
CA LEU A 2 -7.71 -10.91 -26.03
C LEU A 2 -8.14 -10.28 -24.72
N GLU A 3 -9.15 -10.89 -24.11
CA GLU A 3 -9.69 -10.42 -22.83
C GLU A 3 -8.65 -10.71 -21.74
N ASP A 4 -8.02 -9.64 -21.28
CA ASP A 4 -7.85 -9.35 -19.85
C ASP A 4 -7.15 -10.41 -18.96
N GLN A 5 -6.35 -11.33 -19.53
CA GLN A 5 -5.68 -12.43 -18.81
C GLN A 5 -4.67 -12.01 -17.71
N ASN A 6 -4.54 -10.71 -17.42
CA ASN A 6 -3.72 -10.20 -16.32
C ASN A 6 -4.49 -9.31 -15.33
N LYS A 7 -5.79 -9.06 -15.52
CA LYS A 7 -6.57 -8.40 -14.46
C LYS A 7 -6.89 -9.43 -13.39
N VAL A 8 -6.08 -9.44 -12.35
CA VAL A 8 -6.40 -10.14 -11.11
C VAL A 8 -7.63 -9.48 -10.49
N ASN A 9 -8.61 -10.25 -10.03
CA ASN A 9 -9.68 -9.69 -9.21
C ASN A 9 -9.05 -9.04 -7.97
N ARG A 10 -9.51 -7.84 -7.61
CA ARG A 10 -9.01 -7.13 -6.42
C ARG A 10 -9.13 -8.07 -5.21
N PRO A 11 -8.03 -8.42 -4.54
CA PRO A 11 -8.09 -9.34 -3.42
C PRO A 11 -8.94 -8.74 -2.30
N ILE A 12 -9.86 -9.54 -1.77
CA ILE A 12 -10.69 -9.14 -0.63
C ILE A 12 -9.83 -9.28 0.63
N LEU A 13 -9.54 -8.16 1.28
CA LEU A 13 -8.79 -8.16 2.53
C LEU A 13 -9.70 -8.52 3.70
N THR A 14 -9.29 -9.52 4.47
CA THR A 14 -9.87 -9.80 5.78
C THR A 14 -9.54 -8.68 6.75
N ASP A 15 -10.37 -8.48 7.77
CA ASP A 15 -10.12 -7.44 8.80
C ASP A 15 -8.78 -7.64 9.51
N ASP A 16 -8.36 -8.89 9.74
CA ASP A 16 -7.04 -9.24 10.27
C ASP A 16 -5.90 -8.70 9.40
N THR A 17 -6.01 -8.86 8.07
CA THR A 17 -4.99 -8.35 7.14
C THR A 17 -4.96 -6.82 7.13
N LYS A 18 -6.12 -6.17 7.19
CA LYS A 18 -6.21 -4.70 7.27
C LYS A 18 -5.57 -4.17 8.56
N GLU A 19 -5.81 -4.84 9.68
CA GLU A 19 -5.23 -4.47 10.97
C GLU A 19 -3.71 -4.59 10.94
N ARG A 20 -3.18 -5.70 10.39
CA ARG A 20 -1.74 -5.88 10.20
C ARG A 20 -1.15 -4.77 9.32
N ILE A 21 -1.82 -4.44 8.22
CA ILE A 21 -1.38 -3.36 7.33
C ILE A 21 -1.31 -2.03 8.08
N GLN A 22 -2.37 -1.68 8.81
CA GLN A 22 -2.43 -0.45 9.57
C GLN A 22 -1.33 -0.38 10.64
N ARG A 23 -1.05 -1.50 11.33
CA ARG A 23 -0.01 -1.58 12.36
C ARG A 23 1.38 -1.37 11.75
N SER A 24 1.70 -2.03 10.64
CA SER A 24 2.98 -1.86 9.96
C SER A 24 3.17 -0.43 9.44
N LEU A 25 2.12 0.21 8.91
CA LEU A 25 2.18 1.61 8.49
C LEU A 25 2.47 2.55 9.66
N GLN A 26 1.86 2.32 10.83
CA GLN A 26 2.14 3.09 12.04
C GLN A 26 3.58 2.89 12.52
N GLN A 27 4.09 1.66 12.47
CA GLN A 27 5.50 1.38 12.81
C GLN A 27 6.46 2.08 11.84
N SER A 28 6.22 1.99 10.53
CA SER A 28 7.02 2.71 9.54
C SER A 28 7.03 4.22 9.79
N LEU A 29 5.87 4.79 10.13
CA LEU A 29 5.75 6.22 10.46
C LEU A 29 6.50 6.60 11.74
N GLU A 30 6.42 5.78 12.80
CA GLU A 30 7.05 6.06 14.09
C GLU A 30 8.57 5.90 14.04
N TYR A 31 9.05 4.84 13.37
CA TYR A 31 10.48 4.51 13.31
C TYR A 31 11.18 5.01 12.04
N ASN A 32 10.45 5.65 11.11
CA ASN A 32 10.96 6.01 9.78
C ASN A 32 11.60 4.80 9.07
N GLU A 33 10.97 3.63 9.22
CA GLU A 33 11.46 2.37 8.69
C GLU A 33 10.96 2.16 7.25
N GLU A 34 11.84 1.67 6.38
CA GLU A 34 11.45 1.25 5.03
C GLU A 34 10.69 -0.08 5.09
N VAL A 35 9.50 -0.10 4.51
CA VAL A 35 8.59 -1.24 4.49
C VAL A 35 8.26 -1.64 3.06
N PHE A 36 8.11 -2.94 2.84
CA PHE A 36 7.76 -3.47 1.53
C PHE A 36 6.25 -3.63 1.43
N LEU A 37 5.62 -2.85 0.56
CA LEU A 37 4.17 -2.90 0.39
C LEU A 37 3.79 -3.49 -0.97
N SER A 38 2.61 -4.10 -1.00
CA SER A 38 1.94 -4.58 -2.20
C SER A 38 0.63 -3.84 -2.37
N TYR A 39 0.36 -3.30 -3.56
CA TYR A 39 -0.86 -2.53 -3.84
C TYR A 39 -1.43 -2.85 -5.21
N TYR A 40 -2.76 -2.84 -5.32
CA TYR A 40 -3.48 -3.12 -6.54
C TYR A 40 -3.92 -1.82 -7.20
N ARG A 41 -3.48 -1.59 -8.43
CA ARG A 41 -3.80 -0.38 -9.20
C ARG A 41 -4.04 -0.71 -10.67
N LYS A 42 -5.14 -0.21 -11.22
CA LYS A 42 -5.49 -0.34 -12.65
C LYS A 42 -5.46 -1.78 -13.20
N GLY A 43 -5.77 -2.79 -12.39
CA GLY A 43 -5.76 -4.19 -12.84
C GLY A 43 -4.50 -4.97 -12.46
N TYR A 44 -3.48 -4.30 -11.95
CA TYR A 44 -2.15 -4.89 -11.71
C TYR A 44 -1.76 -4.81 -10.24
N LEU A 45 -1.04 -5.83 -9.78
CA LEU A 45 -0.41 -5.85 -8.47
C LEU A 45 0.99 -5.26 -8.59
N HIS A 46 1.24 -4.20 -7.84
CA HIS A 46 2.52 -3.52 -7.73
C HIS A 46 3.13 -3.81 -6.38
N HIS A 47 4.46 -3.84 -6.34
CA HIS A 47 5.23 -4.03 -5.12
C HIS A 47 6.31 -2.97 -5.07
N GLN A 48 6.48 -2.33 -3.91
CA GLN A 48 7.36 -1.19 -3.78
C GLN A 48 7.83 -1.05 -2.33
N TYR A 49 9.10 -0.65 -2.17
CA TYR A 49 9.64 -0.21 -0.89
C TYR A 49 9.29 1.25 -0.67
N ILE A 50 8.74 1.56 0.51
CA ILE A 50 8.43 2.94 0.90
C ILE A 50 8.86 3.23 2.33
N THR A 51 8.93 4.51 2.66
CA THR A 51 8.93 4.99 4.04
C THR A 51 7.70 5.87 4.26
N VAL A 52 6.88 5.54 5.26
CA VAL A 52 5.68 6.32 5.57
C VAL A 52 6.07 7.64 6.22
N THR A 53 5.62 8.76 5.66
CA THR A 53 5.89 10.10 6.19
C THR A 53 4.70 10.72 6.88
N SER A 54 3.48 10.39 6.44
CA SER A 54 2.24 10.84 7.09
C SER A 54 1.06 9.97 6.66
N ILE A 55 0.05 9.86 7.53
CA ILE A 55 -1.18 9.13 7.24
C ILE A 55 -2.36 10.08 7.41
N ASP A 56 -3.20 10.20 6.37
CA ASP A 56 -4.43 10.97 6.39
C ASP A 56 -5.64 10.01 6.49
N PRO A 57 -6.14 9.73 7.70
CA PRO A 57 -7.25 8.79 7.90
C PRO A 57 -8.58 9.34 7.35
N GLY A 58 -8.74 10.66 7.24
CA GLY A 58 -9.95 11.28 6.72
C GLY A 58 -10.19 10.97 5.25
N ASN A 59 -9.14 11.04 4.43
CA ASN A 59 -9.18 10.70 3.00
C ASN A 59 -8.72 9.27 2.70
N LYS A 60 -8.33 8.50 3.73
CA LYS A 60 -7.74 7.16 3.60
C LYS A 60 -6.50 7.17 2.70
N LEU A 61 -5.70 8.23 2.81
CA LEU A 61 -4.49 8.45 2.04
C LEU A 61 -3.25 8.25 2.92
N ILE A 62 -2.21 7.71 2.31
CA ILE A 62 -0.92 7.47 2.94
C ILE A 62 0.10 8.23 2.13
N HIS A 63 0.81 9.14 2.79
CA HIS A 63 1.93 9.88 2.23
C HIS A 63 3.20 9.14 2.59
N CYS A 64 4.01 8.88 1.57
CA CYS A 64 5.21 8.08 1.72
C CYS A 64 6.28 8.50 0.72
N LEU A 65 7.51 8.10 1.01
CA LEU A 65 8.66 8.27 0.13
C LEU A 65 8.98 6.92 -0.50
N ASP A 66 9.21 6.91 -1.80
CA ASP A 66 9.76 5.75 -2.50
C ASP A 66 11.25 5.55 -2.17
N ALA A 67 11.86 4.45 -2.64
CA ALA A 67 13.29 4.18 -2.53
C ALA A 67 14.19 5.28 -3.14
N PHE A 68 13.62 6.14 -4.02
CA PHE A 68 14.28 7.31 -4.58
C PHE A 68 13.96 8.62 -3.85
N ASN A 69 13.46 8.58 -2.61
CA ASN A 69 13.00 9.73 -1.83
C ASN A 69 11.95 10.59 -2.58
N THR A 70 11.21 9.99 -3.49
CA THR A 70 10.14 10.66 -4.24
C THR A 70 8.85 10.55 -3.45
N HIS A 71 8.18 11.68 -3.24
CA HIS A 71 6.88 11.70 -2.57
C HIS A 71 5.83 10.98 -3.41
N THR A 72 5.23 9.96 -2.84
CA THR A 72 4.15 9.19 -3.42
C THR A 72 2.96 9.13 -2.47
N GLN A 73 1.78 8.94 -3.04
CA GLN A 73 0.53 8.83 -2.28
C GLN A 73 -0.16 7.53 -2.64
N LEU A 74 -0.58 6.80 -1.61
CA LEU A 74 -1.29 5.52 -1.74
C LEU A 74 -2.62 5.60 -1.01
N LYS A 75 -3.67 4.98 -1.56
CA LYS A 75 -4.92 4.81 -0.83
C LYS A 75 -4.86 3.51 -0.02
N PHE A 76 -5.39 3.53 1.19
CA PHE A 76 -5.61 2.31 1.98
C PHE A 76 -6.39 1.25 1.19
N ASP A 77 -7.34 1.69 0.37
CA ASP A 77 -8.14 0.82 -0.49
C ASP A 77 -7.27 0.11 -1.56
N GLU A 78 -6.17 0.72 -2.00
CA GLU A 78 -5.28 0.11 -2.99
C GLU A 78 -4.28 -0.87 -2.35
N LEU A 79 -4.03 -0.79 -1.04
CA LEU A 79 -3.10 -1.69 -0.36
C LEU A 79 -3.62 -3.12 -0.33
N ILE A 80 -2.71 -4.09 -0.49
CA ILE A 80 -2.99 -5.52 -0.46
C ILE A 80 -2.22 -6.21 0.66
N ASP A 81 -0.95 -5.87 0.87
CA ASP A 81 -0.13 -6.46 1.94
C ASP A 81 1.04 -5.54 2.26
N ILE A 82 1.66 -5.72 3.42
CA ILE A 82 2.87 -5.03 3.84
C ILE A 82 3.74 -5.97 4.65
N LYS A 83 5.05 -5.90 4.44
CA LYS A 83 6.08 -6.73 5.06
C LYS A 83 7.26 -5.90 5.53
#